data_AF-A0A958CZ79-F1
#
_entry.id   AF-A0A958CZ79-F1
#
_cell.length_a   1.000
_cell.length_b   1.000
_cell.length_c   1.000
_cell.angle_alpha   90.00
_cell.angle_beta   90.00
_cell.angle_gamma   90.00
#
_symmetry.space_group_name_H-M   'P 1'
#
loop_
_entity.id
_entity.type
_entity.pdbx_description
1 polymer ?
#
loop_
_entity_poly.entity_id
_entity_poly.type
_entity_poly.pdbx_seq_one_letter_code
_entity_poly.pdbx_strand_id
1 'polypeptide(L)'
;MLVCETKDGYAATRVLLPDPMNDWARRIPGRMLIGIPNRDFLIAFSDRDPQHMAAITSQVRRDARRREHALTPELLVWQAGRIRALDPHH
;
A
#
# COMPACT_ATOMS: atom_id res chain seq x y z
N MET A 1 -8.01 -7.16 -3.35
CA MET A 1 -7.00 -6.71 -2.37
C MET A 1 -5.95 -7.82 -2.22
N LEU A 2 -4.70 -7.44 -2.03
CA LEU A 2 -3.59 -8.34 -1.71
C LEU A 2 -2.90 -7.81 -0.46
N VAL A 3 -2.54 -8.70 0.46
CA VAL A 3 -1.80 -8.36 1.69
C VAL A 3 -0.54 -9.20 1.72
N CYS A 4 0.59 -8.54 1.93
CA CYS A 4 1.85 -9.17 2.27
C CYS A 4 2.16 -8.88 3.72
N GLU A 5 2.28 -9.94 4.51
CA GLU A 5 2.75 -9.90 5.89
C GLU A 5 3.91 -10.87 6.01
N THR A 6 5.04 -10.38 6.53
CA THR A 6 6.18 -11.22 6.87
C THR A 6 6.77 -10.72 8.18
N LYS A 7 7.19 -11.62 9.07
CA LYS A 7 7.78 -11.27 10.37
C LYS A 7 9.29 -11.00 10.29
N ASP A 8 9.85 -11.03 9.08
CA ASP A 8 11.26 -10.83 8.79
C ASP A 8 11.60 -9.38 8.39
N GLY A 9 10.60 -8.48 8.32
CA GLY A 9 10.81 -7.09 7.92
C GLY A 9 10.85 -6.82 6.41
N TYR A 10 10.66 -7.83 5.56
CA TYR A 10 10.80 -7.69 4.10
C TYR A 10 9.47 -7.53 3.34
N ALA A 11 8.33 -7.55 4.01
CA ALA A 11 7.05 -7.35 3.33
C ALA A 11 6.99 -5.99 2.62
N ALA A 12 7.42 -4.93 3.29
CA ALA A 12 7.45 -3.58 2.74
C ALA A 12 8.41 -3.45 1.56
N THR A 13 9.52 -4.20 1.53
CA THR A 13 10.53 -4.08 0.45
C THR A 13 10.02 -4.62 -0.88
N ARG A 14 8.95 -5.43 -0.89
CA ARG A 14 8.29 -5.88 -2.12
C ARG A 14 7.77 -4.74 -2.98
N VAL A 15 7.54 -3.56 -2.40
CA VAL A 15 7.18 -2.35 -3.15
C VAL A 15 8.26 -1.95 -4.17
N LEU A 16 9.52 -2.34 -3.93
CA LEU A 16 10.67 -2.05 -4.78
C LEU A 16 10.81 -3.04 -5.95
N LEU A 17 10.02 -4.12 -5.97
CA LEU A 17 10.13 -5.17 -6.98
C LEU A 17 9.14 -4.91 -8.12
N PRO A 18 9.58 -4.51 -9.33
CA PRO A 18 8.67 -4.10 -10.39
C PRO A 18 7.78 -5.24 -10.88
N ASP A 19 8.30 -6.46 -11.02
CA ASP A 19 7.52 -7.58 -11.58
C ASP A 19 6.35 -7.98 -10.67
N PRO A 20 6.54 -8.23 -9.36
CA PRO A 20 5.42 -8.45 -8.44
C PRO A 20 4.41 -7.30 -8.41
N MET A 21 4.87 -6.05 -8.40
CA MET A 21 3.98 -4.89 -8.39
C MET A 21 3.17 -4.77 -9.68
N ASN A 22 3.79 -5.01 -10.83
CA ASN A 22 3.11 -5.04 -12.12
C ASN A 22 2.08 -6.17 -12.18
N ASP A 23 2.39 -7.34 -11.66
CA ASP A 23 1.47 -8.48 -11.60
C ASP A 23 0.26 -8.18 -10.74
N TRP A 24 0.46 -7.52 -9.59
CA TRP A 24 -0.63 -7.13 -8.71
C TRP A 24 -1.47 -6.01 -9.32
N ALA A 25 -0.83 -5.02 -9.96
CA ALA A 25 -1.53 -3.93 -10.64
C ALA A 25 -2.44 -4.45 -11.77
N ARG A 26 -2.05 -5.52 -12.48
CA ARG A 26 -2.91 -6.15 -13.49
C ARG A 26 -4.14 -6.86 -12.88
N ARG A 27 -4.06 -7.30 -11.63
CA ARG A 27 -5.14 -8.02 -10.93
C ARG A 27 -6.06 -7.10 -10.14
N ILE A 28 -5.58 -5.93 -9.74
CA ILE A 28 -6.34 -4.95 -8.96
C ILE A 28 -7.04 -4.00 -9.94
N PRO A 29 -8.38 -3.93 -9.94
CA PRO A 29 -9.09 -3.05 -10.85
C PRO A 29 -8.88 -1.57 -10.48
N GLY A 30 -8.89 -0.68 -11.46
CA GLY A 30 -8.68 0.76 -11.20
C GLY A 30 -7.21 1.09 -10.90
N ARG A 31 -6.97 2.11 -10.08
CA ARG A 31 -5.61 2.41 -9.60
C ARG A 31 -5.28 1.51 -8.41
N MET A 32 -4.10 0.92 -8.43
CA MET A 32 -3.58 0.17 -7.29
C MET A 32 -2.99 1.15 -6.28
N LEU A 33 -3.68 1.27 -5.14
CA LEU A 33 -3.21 1.97 -3.96
C LEU A 33 -2.42 1.01 -3.07
N ILE A 34 -1.40 1.53 -2.39
CA ILE A 34 -0.50 0.77 -1.52
C ILE A 34 -0.42 1.45 -0.17
N GLY A 35 -0.68 0.71 0.90
CA GLY A 35 -0.41 1.10 2.28
C GLY A 35 0.76 0.34 2.86
N ILE A 36 1.71 1.05 3.50
CA ILE A 36 2.89 0.47 4.14
C ILE A 36 3.02 1.05 5.56
N PRO A 37 2.23 0.57 6.53
CA PRO A 37 2.23 1.16 7.87
C PRO A 37 3.55 0.89 8.62
N ASN A 38 4.23 -0.22 8.34
CA ASN A 38 5.51 -0.62 8.93
C ASN A 38 6.23 -1.66 8.04
N ARG A 39 7.45 -2.06 8.40
CA ARG A 39 8.29 -2.98 7.62
C ARG A 39 7.66 -4.36 7.32
N ASP A 40 6.78 -4.83 8.21
CA ASP A 40 6.24 -6.19 8.20
C ASP A 40 4.93 -6.28 7.40
N PHE A 41 4.40 -5.14 6.92
CA PHE A 41 3.13 -5.09 6.21
C PHE A 41 3.19 -4.26 4.93
N LEU A 42 2.61 -4.81 3.87
CA LEU A 42 2.30 -4.10 2.63
C LEU A 42 0.90 -4.52 2.16
N ILE A 43 0.02 -3.54 1.99
CA ILE A 43 -1.38 -3.74 1.60
C ILE A 43 -1.60 -3.10 0.23
N ALA A 44 -2.04 -3.87 -0.76
CA ALA A 44 -2.36 -3.37 -2.10
C ALA A 44 -3.87 -3.54 -2.39
N PHE A 45 -4.54 -2.46 -2.79
CA PHE A 45 -5.99 -2.43 -2.96
C PHE A 45 -6.43 -1.46 -4.07
N SER A 46 -7.71 -1.57 -4.46
CA SER A 46 -8.32 -0.77 -5.52
C SER A 46 -8.84 0.55 -4.98
N ASP A 47 -8.78 1.62 -5.77
CA ASP A 47 -9.43 2.90 -5.49
C ASP A 47 -10.92 2.96 -5.90
N ARG A 48 -11.48 1.90 -6.48
CA ARG A 48 -12.85 1.90 -7.00
C ARG A 48 -13.95 1.90 -5.94
N ASP A 49 -13.61 1.56 -4.70
CA ASP A 49 -14.53 1.57 -3.57
C ASP A 49 -14.08 2.63 -2.55
N PRO A 50 -14.71 3.82 -2.55
CA PRO A 50 -14.34 4.90 -1.64
C PRO A 50 -14.51 4.55 -0.16
N GLN A 51 -15.50 3.71 0.20
CA GLN A 51 -15.71 3.30 1.59
C GLN A 51 -14.59 2.38 2.05
N HIS A 52 -14.23 1.41 1.22
CA HIS A 52 -13.11 0.50 1.49
C HIS A 52 -11.77 1.26 1.53
N MET A 53 -11.57 2.20 0.60
CA MET A 53 -10.39 3.07 0.60
C MET A 53 -10.28 3.88 1.91
N ALA A 54 -11.37 4.50 2.36
CA ALA A 54 -11.38 5.27 3.61
C ALA A 54 -11.06 4.38 4.82
N ALA A 55 -11.62 3.17 4.87
CA ALA A 55 -11.37 2.21 5.94
C ALA A 55 -9.90 1.79 6.00
N ILE A 56 -9.30 1.41 4.85
CA ILE A 56 -7.88 1.03 4.79
C ILE A 56 -6.98 2.21 5.14
N THR A 57 -7.28 3.41 4.63
CA THR A 57 -6.52 4.64 4.96
C THR A 57 -6.48 4.87 6.47
N SER A 58 -7.64 4.75 7.14
CA SER A 58 -7.74 4.90 8.59
C SER A 58 -6.90 3.86 9.34
N GLN A 59 -6.94 2.60 8.88
CA GLN A 59 -6.15 1.52 9.44
C GLN A 59 -4.64 1.73 9.27
N VAL A 60 -4.18 2.06 8.05
CA VAL A 60 -2.76 2.33 7.76
C VAL A 60 -2.26 3.47 8.65
N ARG A 61 -3.01 4.57 8.76
CA ARG A 61 -2.67 5.70 9.63
C ARG A 61 -2.57 5.31 11.10
N ARG A 62 -3.51 4.49 11.59
CA ARG A 62 -3.51 4.02 12.98
C ARG A 62 -2.31 3.12 13.25
N ASP A 63 -2.01 2.20 12.35
CA ASP A 63 -0.95 1.21 12.52
C ASP A 63 0.43 1.86 12.40
N ALA A 64 0.60 2.82 11.48
CA ALA A 64 1.81 3.63 11.36
C ALA A 64 2.08 4.51 12.60
N ARG A 65 1.05 4.87 13.40
CA ARG A 65 1.25 5.64 14.63
C ARG A 65 1.59 4.79 15.86
N ARG A 66 1.32 3.49 15.84
CA ARG A 66 1.34 2.63 17.03
C ARG A 66 2.48 1.61 17.07
N ARG A 67 3.15 1.31 15.95
CA ARG A 67 4.18 0.25 15.88
C ARG A 67 5.61 0.80 15.93
N GLU A 68 6.53 0.01 16.48
CA GLU A 68 7.95 0.36 16.71
C GLU A 68 8.75 0.72 15.43
N HIS A 69 8.26 0.35 14.24
CA HIS A 69 8.96 0.58 12.97
C HIS A 69 8.02 1.14 11.90
N ALA A 70 7.36 2.25 12.25
CA ALA A 70 6.50 2.99 11.33
C ALA A 70 7.25 3.39 10.06
N LEU A 71 6.60 3.24 8.90
CA LEU A 71 7.16 3.69 7.62
C LEU A 71 6.39 4.90 7.09
N THR A 72 5.12 4.74 6.74
CA THR A 72 4.31 5.89 6.29
C THR A 72 2.83 5.75 6.66
N PRO A 73 2.19 6.85 7.11
CA PRO A 73 0.74 6.91 7.27
C PRO A 73 0.00 7.25 5.96
N GLU A 74 0.73 7.55 4.89
CA GLU A 74 0.20 7.94 3.59
C GLU A 74 -0.04 6.72 2.69
N LEU A 75 -0.95 6.89 1.74
CA LEU A 75 -1.13 5.92 0.67
C LEU A 75 -0.21 6.28 -0.49
N LEU A 76 0.29 5.24 -1.15
CA LEU A 76 1.08 5.33 -2.36
C LEU A 76 0.26 4.80 -3.54
N VAL A 77 0.65 5.18 -4.75
CA VAL A 77 0.06 4.69 -6.00
C VAL A 77 1.16 4.03 -6.82
N TRP A 78 0.88 2.84 -7.35
CA TRP A 78 1.70 2.24 -8.40
C TRP A 78 1.22 2.69 -9.76
N GLN A 79 2.08 3.40 -10.51
CA GLN A 79 1.75 3.91 -11.83
C GLN A 79 2.97 3.82 -12.74
N ALA A 80 2.82 3.16 -13.89
CA ALA A 80 3.84 3.05 -14.93
C ALA A 80 5.22 2.59 -14.39
N GLY A 81 5.23 1.54 -13.55
CA GLY A 81 6.46 0.99 -12.98
C GLY A 81 7.09 1.84 -11.87
N ARG A 82 6.37 2.84 -11.34
CA ARG A 82 6.86 3.78 -10.33
C ARG A 82 5.88 3.91 -9.17
N ILE A 83 6.43 4.14 -7.99
CA ILE A 83 5.68 4.55 -6.80
C ILE A 83 5.51 6.06 -6.82
N ARG A 84 4.31 6.54 -6.50
CA ARG A 84 4.03 7.96 -6.27
C ARG A 84 3.25 8.12 -4.97
N ALA A 85 3.41 9.24 -4.28
CA ALA A 85 2.48 9.59 -3.20
C ALA A 85 1.08 9.80 -3.79
N LEU A 86 0.05 9.34 -3.07
CA LEU A 86 -1.33 9.66 -3.42
C LEU A 86 -1.56 11.14 -3.09
N ASP A 87 -1.65 11.98 -4.11
CA ASP A 87 -1.97 13.40 -3.94
C ASP A 87 -3.43 13.55 -3.47
N PRO A 88 -3.70 14.17 -2.31
CA PRO A 88 -5.07 14.38 -1.82
C PRO A 88 -5.89 15.36 -2.67
N HIS A 89 -5.27 16.08 -3.62
CA HIS A 89 -5.89 17.19 -4.35
C HIS A 89 -6.32 16.86 -5.80
N HIS A 90 -6.54 15.59 -6.15
CA HIS A 90 -7.09 15.18 -7.46
C HIS A 90 -8.17 14.09 -7.34
#